data_AF-A0A2M9D081-F1
#
_entry.id   AF-A0A2M9D081-F1
#
_cell.length_a   1.000
_cell.length_b   1.000
_cell.length_c   1.000
_cell.angle_alpha   90.00
_cell.angle_beta   90.00
_cell.angle_gamma   90.00
#
_symmetry.space_group_name_H-M   'P 1'
#
loop_
_entity.id
_entity.type
_entity.pdbx_description
1 polymer ?
#
loop_
_entity_poly.entity_id
_entity_poly.type
_entity_poly.pdbx_seq_one_letter_code
_entity_poly.pdbx_strand_id
1 'polypeptide(L)'
;MRKAPTMFPILPTPGLSHPRFTRLRFITDGATDGTPGATPSTEPKGDDTGTPSGQDSAGADAPKTYDEAYVAKLREENAANRVKARDAETAATTAAEAKIKAALEALGIKPDGDDTDPVKLAEKAAAERDAATAQARAAQVELAVYRAASTANADATALLDSNSFLATVRDIDPTDSEAIVAAIKTATSTNPRLRATQAVGASSVDHAGGTGEGAITAEKFAAMTPADKNDLFRKNPTLYRQLTGR
;
A
#
# COMPACT_ATOMS: atom_id res chain seq x y z
N MET A 1 4.92 33.72 48.57
CA MET A 1 5.78 34.71 47.90
C MET A 1 7.23 34.25 47.96
N ARG A 2 7.74 33.65 46.88
CA ARG A 2 9.19 33.46 46.63
C ARG A 2 9.45 33.64 45.13
N LYS A 3 10.55 34.33 44.86
CA LYS A 3 10.96 35.05 43.65
C LYS A 3 11.18 34.18 42.42
N ALA A 4 10.86 34.73 41.25
CA ALA A 4 11.36 34.31 39.94
C ALA A 4 12.86 34.60 39.78
N PRO A 5 13.61 33.83 38.97
CA PRO A 5 14.85 34.28 38.37
C PRO A 5 14.67 34.59 36.86
N THR A 6 14.85 35.88 36.61
CA THR A 6 15.35 36.58 35.42
C THR A 6 16.00 35.77 34.29
N MET A 7 15.46 36.04 33.11
CA MET A 7 15.98 35.88 31.75
C MET A 7 17.20 36.79 31.50
N PHE A 8 18.28 36.27 30.90
CA PHE A 8 19.28 37.06 30.16
C PHE A 8 19.69 36.31 28.87
N PRO A 9 19.79 37.03 27.72
CA PRO A 9 20.02 36.43 26.41
C PRO A 9 21.53 36.28 26.10
N ILE A 10 21.91 35.19 25.44
CA ILE A 10 23.25 35.03 24.83
C ILE A 10 23.08 35.17 23.31
N LEU A 11 23.76 36.18 22.76
CA LEU A 11 23.79 36.53 21.34
C LEU A 11 24.50 35.46 20.48
N PRO A 12 24.19 35.39 19.17
CA PRO A 12 24.80 34.46 18.23
C PRO A 12 26.19 34.92 17.75
N THR A 13 27.16 34.00 17.75
CA THR A 13 28.47 34.21 17.11
C THR A 13 28.41 33.94 15.60
N PRO A 14 29.00 34.79 14.75
CA PRO A 14 28.94 34.66 13.30
C PRO A 14 30.11 33.83 12.72
N GLY A 15 29.82 33.05 11.68
CA GLY A 15 30.73 32.84 10.56
C GLY A 15 31.75 31.71 10.66
N LEU A 16 31.38 30.50 10.20
CA LEU A 16 32.28 29.68 9.39
C LEU A 16 31.48 28.98 8.28
N SER A 17 31.44 29.66 7.13
CA SER A 17 30.99 29.16 5.84
C SER A 17 31.86 27.97 5.43
N HIS A 18 31.28 26.77 5.35
CA HIS A 18 31.89 25.65 4.62
C HIS A 18 31.17 25.52 3.27
N PRO A 19 31.90 25.53 2.14
CA PRO A 19 31.29 25.43 0.82
C PRO A 19 30.69 24.04 0.59
N ARG A 20 29.46 24.08 0.10
CA ARG A 20 28.65 22.97 -0.38
C ARG A 20 29.35 22.27 -1.55
N PHE A 21 29.84 21.05 -1.37
CA PHE A 21 30.13 20.16 -2.49
C PHE A 21 28.87 19.39 -2.86
N THR A 22 28.04 20.02 -3.68
CA THR A 22 26.98 19.34 -4.43
C THR A 22 27.39 19.30 -5.89
N ARG A 23 27.87 18.14 -6.36
CA ARG A 23 27.77 17.74 -7.77
C ARG A 23 27.97 16.23 -7.92
N LEU A 24 26.94 15.51 -7.50
CA LEU A 24 26.63 14.19 -8.03
C LEU A 24 26.20 14.40 -9.50
N ARG A 25 27.03 14.00 -10.47
CA ARG A 25 26.61 13.89 -11.88
C ARG A 25 26.06 12.48 -12.08
N PHE A 26 24.73 12.39 -12.13
CA PHE A 26 24.02 11.26 -12.72
C PHE A 26 24.29 11.21 -14.24
N ILE A 27 24.49 9.98 -14.72
CA ILE A 27 24.60 9.58 -16.12
C ILE A 27 23.19 9.22 -16.62
N THR A 28 22.78 9.82 -17.73
CA THR A 28 21.71 9.40 -18.67
C THR A 28 21.99 10.18 -19.96
N ASP A 29 21.96 9.71 -21.19
CA ASP A 29 21.64 8.46 -21.88
C ASP A 29 22.14 8.65 -23.34
N GLY A 30 22.40 7.60 -24.12
CA GLY A 30 22.67 7.74 -25.55
C GLY A 30 23.63 6.71 -26.19
N ALA A 31 23.03 5.71 -26.82
CA ALA A 31 23.66 4.67 -27.64
C ALA A 31 24.57 5.18 -28.77
N THR A 32 25.61 4.40 -29.13
CA THR A 32 25.88 3.95 -30.52
C THR A 32 27.01 2.90 -30.55
N ASP A 33 26.86 1.98 -31.50
CA ASP A 33 27.69 0.83 -31.84
C ASP A 33 29.14 1.14 -32.27
N GLY A 34 30.01 0.12 -32.15
CA GLY A 34 30.89 -0.26 -33.25
C GLY A 34 32.38 0.13 -33.20
N THR A 35 33.21 -0.88 -32.94
CA THR A 35 34.52 -1.14 -33.57
C THR A 35 35.71 -0.20 -33.24
N PRO A 36 36.82 -0.74 -32.67
CA PRO A 36 38.07 0.00 -32.48
C PRO A 36 38.94 -0.04 -33.75
N GLY A 37 39.26 1.13 -34.30
CA GLY A 37 40.22 1.32 -35.40
C GLY A 37 41.66 1.51 -34.91
N ALA A 38 42.60 0.92 -35.61
CA ALA A 38 43.99 0.69 -35.20
C ALA A 38 45.02 1.69 -35.78
N THR A 39 46.07 1.96 -34.97
CA THR A 39 47.53 2.06 -35.28
C THR A 39 48.09 3.19 -36.17
N PRO A 40 49.43 3.47 -36.19
CA PRO A 40 50.56 2.86 -35.45
C PRO A 40 51.56 3.88 -34.83
N SER A 41 52.52 3.42 -34.02
CA SER A 41 53.96 3.60 -34.33
C SER A 41 54.90 2.88 -33.34
N THR A 42 55.63 1.92 -33.92
CA THR A 42 57.04 1.51 -33.68
C THR A 42 57.51 1.00 -32.31
N GLU A 43 57.64 -0.32 -32.27
CA GLU A 43 58.67 -1.09 -31.54
C GLU A 43 60.07 -0.88 -32.23
N PRO A 44 61.20 -1.13 -31.53
CA PRO A 44 61.71 -2.50 -31.57
C PRO A 44 62.36 -3.03 -30.26
N LYS A 45 62.34 -4.37 -30.17
CA LYS A 45 63.35 -5.29 -29.56
C LYS A 45 64.77 -4.70 -29.54
N GLY A 46 65.67 -5.00 -28.62
CA GLY A 46 65.82 -6.14 -27.72
C GLY A 46 67.32 -6.50 -27.67
N ASP A 47 67.83 -6.76 -26.46
CA ASP A 47 69.10 -7.40 -26.06
C ASP A 47 70.44 -6.81 -26.55
N ASP A 48 71.25 -6.28 -25.62
CA ASP A 48 72.61 -6.80 -25.47
C ASP A 48 73.12 -6.65 -24.03
N THR A 49 73.82 -7.70 -23.65
CA THR A 49 74.50 -8.04 -22.42
C THR A 49 75.51 -6.98 -21.96
N GLY A 50 75.48 -6.70 -20.66
CA GLY A 50 76.44 -5.82 -20.00
C GLY A 50 76.46 -6.08 -18.49
N THR A 51 77.15 -7.13 -18.08
CA THR A 51 77.58 -7.32 -16.69
C THR A 51 78.36 -6.09 -16.24
N PRO A 52 77.97 -5.33 -15.20
CA PRO A 52 78.93 -4.49 -14.52
C PRO A 52 79.60 -5.38 -13.47
N SER A 53 80.77 -5.92 -13.85
CA SER A 53 81.79 -6.24 -12.86
C SER A 53 82.20 -4.93 -12.20
N GLY A 54 81.56 -4.62 -11.09
CA GLY A 54 81.91 -3.52 -10.20
C GLY A 54 81.99 -4.09 -8.80
N GLN A 55 83.08 -4.81 -8.52
CA GLN A 55 83.51 -5.03 -7.15
C GLN A 55 84.01 -3.69 -6.61
N ASP A 56 83.08 -2.90 -6.06
CA ASP A 56 83.39 -1.89 -5.07
C ASP A 56 82.59 -2.21 -3.83
N SER A 57 83.31 -2.75 -2.84
CA SER A 57 82.98 -2.62 -1.43
C SER A 57 82.86 -1.12 -1.11
N ALA A 58 81.72 -0.52 -1.41
CA ALA A 58 81.37 0.81 -0.97
C ALA A 58 80.71 0.70 0.41
N GLY A 59 81.54 0.86 1.43
CA GLY A 59 81.26 1.56 2.68
C GLY A 59 79.92 1.31 3.37
N ALA A 60 80.02 0.78 4.59
CA ALA A 60 78.99 0.83 5.62
C ALA A 60 78.62 2.28 6.06
N ASP A 61 78.64 3.28 5.17
CA ASP A 61 78.57 4.69 5.55
C ASP A 61 78.03 5.62 4.44
N ALA A 62 77.06 5.15 3.64
CA ALA A 62 76.09 6.10 3.08
C ALA A 62 75.24 6.63 4.24
N PRO A 63 75.15 7.95 4.48
CA PRO A 63 74.40 8.45 5.63
C PRO A 63 72.95 8.01 5.51
N LYS A 64 72.52 7.13 6.41
CA LYS A 64 71.11 6.74 6.53
C LYS A 64 70.33 8.03 6.81
N THR A 65 69.44 8.40 5.91
CA THR A 65 68.59 9.60 6.04
C THR A 65 67.62 9.49 7.22
N TYR A 66 67.38 8.27 7.74
CA TYR A 66 66.54 7.98 8.89
C TYR A 66 67.12 6.83 9.73
N ASP A 67 66.88 6.86 11.04
CA ASP A 67 67.25 5.80 11.99
C ASP A 67 66.42 4.51 11.72
N GLU A 68 67.09 3.35 11.65
CA GLU A 68 66.46 2.05 11.38
C GLU A 68 65.46 1.66 12.47
N ALA A 69 65.76 1.98 13.74
CA ALA A 69 64.86 1.70 14.86
C ALA A 69 63.58 2.52 14.73
N TYR A 70 63.69 3.78 14.29
CA TYR A 70 62.54 4.63 14.02
C TYR A 70 61.67 4.07 12.88
N VAL A 71 62.28 3.62 11.78
CA VAL A 71 61.54 3.02 10.66
C VAL A 71 60.87 1.70 11.07
N ALA A 72 61.52 0.85 11.87
CA ALA A 72 60.94 -0.38 12.38
C ALA A 72 59.70 -0.11 13.24
N LYS A 73 59.80 0.83 14.19
CA LYS A 73 58.68 1.26 15.03
C LYS A 73 57.52 1.82 14.19
N LEU A 74 57.82 2.66 13.20
CA LEU A 74 56.80 3.21 12.31
C LEU A 74 56.09 2.10 11.52
N ARG A 75 56.80 1.07 11.07
CA ARG A 75 56.18 -0.09 10.39
C ARG A 75 55.26 -0.88 11.30
N GLU A 76 55.66 -1.09 12.55
CA GLU A 76 54.85 -1.76 13.57
C GLU A 76 53.58 -0.97 13.89
N GLU A 77 53.71 0.34 14.12
CA GLU A 77 52.58 1.24 14.34
C GLU A 77 51.61 1.24 13.14
N ASN A 78 52.13 1.29 11.91
CA ASN A 78 51.31 1.20 10.71
C ASN A 78 50.60 -0.16 10.58
N ALA A 79 51.28 -1.26 10.93
CA ALA A 79 50.66 -2.58 10.94
C ALA A 79 49.52 -2.66 11.97
N ALA A 80 49.75 -2.18 13.19
CA ALA A 80 48.73 -2.11 14.23
C ALA A 80 47.54 -1.22 13.83
N ASN A 81 47.81 -0.07 13.19
CA ASN A 81 46.75 0.84 12.72
C ASN A 81 45.92 0.21 11.61
N ARG A 82 46.53 -0.56 10.69
CA ARG A 82 45.77 -1.29 9.66
C ARG A 82 44.84 -2.33 10.26
N VAL A 83 45.30 -3.09 11.25
CA VAL A 83 44.47 -4.09 11.95
C VAL A 83 43.32 -3.40 12.68
N LYS A 84 43.60 -2.37 13.48
CA LYS A 84 42.57 -1.60 14.19
C LYS A 84 41.52 -1.00 13.26
N ALA A 85 41.94 -0.50 12.09
CA ALA A 85 41.01 0.03 11.10
C ALA A 85 40.08 -1.07 10.54
N ARG A 86 40.61 -2.27 10.26
CA ARG A 86 39.81 -3.43 9.81
C ARG A 86 38.86 -3.95 10.87
N ASP A 87 39.30 -4.03 12.13
CA ASP A 87 38.46 -4.44 13.24
C ASP A 87 37.32 -3.44 13.47
N ALA A 88 37.63 -2.14 13.40
CA ALA A 88 36.62 -1.09 13.51
C ALA A 88 35.60 -1.12 12.36
N GLU A 89 36.06 -1.36 11.12
CA GLU A 89 35.19 -1.53 9.94
C GLU A 89 34.26 -2.74 10.11
N THR A 90 34.81 -3.88 10.53
CA THR A 90 34.03 -5.11 10.75
C THR A 90 33.01 -4.92 11.88
N ALA A 91 33.42 -4.35 13.01
CA ALA A 91 32.53 -4.08 14.14
C ALA A 91 31.40 -3.10 13.76
N ALA A 92 31.71 -2.06 12.96
CA ALA A 92 30.71 -1.11 12.47
C ALA A 92 29.69 -1.79 11.55
N THR A 93 30.14 -2.63 10.62
CA THR A 93 29.25 -3.37 9.69
C THR A 93 28.36 -4.34 10.44
N THR A 94 28.91 -5.17 11.33
CA THR A 94 28.11 -6.11 12.14
C THR A 94 27.11 -5.38 13.04
N ALA A 95 27.48 -4.25 13.63
CA ALA A 95 26.56 -3.46 14.44
C ALA A 95 25.43 -2.83 13.60
N ALA A 96 25.71 -2.42 12.35
CA ALA A 96 24.71 -1.92 11.43
C ALA A 96 23.73 -3.02 11.00
N GLU A 97 24.24 -4.19 10.61
CA GLU A 97 23.44 -5.36 10.25
C GLU A 97 22.53 -5.82 11.40
N ALA A 98 23.07 -5.87 12.63
CA ALA A 98 22.27 -6.22 13.81
C ALA A 98 21.12 -5.24 14.06
N LYS A 99 21.35 -3.93 13.86
CA LYS A 99 20.30 -2.90 13.98
C LYS A 99 19.24 -3.03 12.89
N ILE A 100 19.65 -3.31 11.65
CA ILE A 100 18.72 -3.52 10.54
C ILE A 100 17.86 -4.74 10.81
N LYS A 101 18.46 -5.86 11.22
CA LYS A 101 17.73 -7.08 11.58
C LYS A 101 16.74 -6.83 12.72
N ALA A 102 17.17 -6.17 13.79
CA ALA A 102 16.29 -5.81 14.90
C ALA A 102 15.12 -4.90 14.47
N ALA A 103 15.37 -3.95 13.55
CA ALA A 103 14.33 -3.09 13.00
C ALA A 103 13.32 -3.88 12.14
N LEU A 104 13.80 -4.79 11.28
CA LEU A 104 12.94 -5.66 10.48
C LEU A 104 12.08 -6.57 11.37
N GLU A 105 12.68 -7.19 12.40
CA GLU A 105 11.97 -8.01 13.38
C GLU A 105 10.92 -7.19 14.16
N ALA A 106 11.24 -5.95 14.57
CA ALA A 106 10.30 -5.06 15.23
C ALA A 106 9.14 -4.63 14.32
N LEU A 107 9.38 -4.54 13.01
CA LEU A 107 8.34 -4.31 11.99
C LEU A 107 7.55 -5.59 11.65
N GLY A 108 7.88 -6.73 12.28
CA GLY A 108 7.26 -8.03 12.00
C GLY A 108 7.70 -8.65 10.67
N ILE A 109 8.68 -8.05 9.99
CA ILE A 109 9.23 -8.53 8.72
C ILE A 109 10.30 -9.57 9.07
N LYS A 110 9.91 -10.85 9.01
CA LYS A 110 10.88 -11.94 9.08
C LYS A 110 11.44 -12.16 7.67
N PRO A 111 12.76 -12.28 7.51
CA PRO A 111 13.31 -12.76 6.26
C PRO A 111 12.81 -14.20 6.05
N ASP A 112 11.92 -14.38 5.09
CA ASP A 112 11.46 -15.70 4.65
C ASP A 112 12.51 -16.25 3.67
N GLY A 113 13.33 -17.21 4.12
CA GLY A 113 14.32 -17.89 3.26
C GLY A 113 15.57 -17.06 2.94
N ASP A 114 16.17 -17.31 1.76
CA ASP A 114 17.45 -16.75 1.30
C ASP A 114 17.41 -15.24 0.97
N ASP A 115 16.26 -14.57 1.10
CA ASP A 115 16.14 -13.12 0.91
C ASP A 115 16.68 -12.37 2.14
N THR A 116 18.00 -12.19 2.15
CA THR A 116 18.72 -11.44 3.19
C THR A 116 18.84 -9.94 2.88
N ASP A 117 18.35 -9.48 1.73
CA ASP A 117 18.44 -8.07 1.33
C ASP A 117 17.37 -7.23 2.06
N PRO A 118 17.75 -6.37 3.02
CA PRO A 118 16.80 -5.58 3.79
C PRO A 118 16.03 -4.57 2.95
N VAL A 119 16.58 -4.14 1.81
CA VAL A 119 15.91 -3.18 0.91
C VAL A 119 14.73 -3.87 0.23
N LYS A 120 14.95 -5.05 -0.36
CA LYS A 120 13.89 -5.83 -1.01
C LYS A 120 12.78 -6.23 -0.05
N LEU A 121 13.15 -6.62 1.18
CA LEU A 121 12.17 -6.93 2.23
C LEU A 121 11.31 -5.71 2.58
N ALA A 122 11.91 -4.52 2.69
CA ALA A 122 11.17 -3.29 2.95
C ALA A 122 10.24 -2.91 1.79
N GLU A 123 10.70 -3.07 0.54
CA GLU A 123 9.88 -2.83 -0.66
C GLU A 123 8.66 -3.77 -0.71
N LYS A 124 8.88 -5.07 -0.46
CA LYS A 124 7.79 -6.06 -0.39
C LYS A 124 6.78 -5.70 0.70
N ALA A 125 7.25 -5.38 1.91
CA ALA A 125 6.38 -4.99 3.01
C ALA A 125 5.59 -3.70 2.73
N ALA A 126 6.19 -2.73 2.04
CA ALA A 126 5.49 -1.51 1.61
C ALA A 126 4.37 -1.85 0.60
N ALA A 127 4.66 -2.69 -0.40
CA ALA A 127 3.67 -3.13 -1.38
C ALA A 127 2.50 -3.89 -0.73
N GLU A 128 2.80 -4.80 0.20
CA GLU A 128 1.77 -5.55 0.95
C GLU A 128 0.90 -4.63 1.81
N ARG A 129 1.50 -3.67 2.51
CA ARG A 129 0.77 -2.67 3.29
C ARG A 129 -0.14 -1.82 2.41
N ASP A 130 0.36 -1.36 1.26
CA ASP A 130 -0.42 -0.49 0.36
C ASP A 130 -1.58 -1.28 -0.26
N ALA A 131 -1.37 -2.54 -0.63
CA ALA A 131 -2.43 -3.44 -1.08
C ALA A 131 -3.48 -3.69 0.02
N ALA A 132 -3.06 -3.98 1.25
CA ALA A 132 -3.96 -4.18 2.39
C ALA A 132 -4.77 -2.91 2.70
N THR A 133 -4.14 -1.74 2.63
CA THR A 133 -4.80 -0.45 2.83
C THR A 133 -5.83 -0.18 1.74
N ALA A 134 -5.51 -0.48 0.48
CA ALA A 134 -6.44 -0.35 -0.64
C ALA A 134 -7.65 -1.29 -0.48
N GLN A 135 -7.42 -2.56 -0.08
CA GLN A 135 -8.49 -3.52 0.18
C GLN A 135 -9.38 -3.09 1.35
N ALA A 136 -8.78 -2.66 2.46
CA ALA A 136 -9.53 -2.17 3.62
C ALA A 136 -10.40 -0.96 3.25
N ARG A 137 -9.85 -0.01 2.48
CA ARG A 137 -10.58 1.15 1.99
C ARG A 137 -11.73 0.74 1.07
N ALA A 138 -11.49 -0.18 0.13
CA ALA A 138 -12.55 -0.68 -0.77
C ALA A 138 -13.71 -1.31 0.02
N ALA A 139 -13.42 -2.15 1.00
CA ALA A 139 -14.42 -2.75 1.87
C ALA A 139 -15.18 -1.73 2.73
N GLN A 140 -14.49 -0.69 3.22
CA GLN A 140 -15.11 0.41 3.96
C GLN A 140 -16.06 1.22 3.08
N VAL A 141 -15.65 1.55 1.84
CA VAL A 141 -16.50 2.24 0.86
C VAL A 141 -17.73 1.38 0.54
N GLU A 142 -17.54 0.09 0.26
CA GLU A 142 -18.64 -0.83 -0.01
C GLU A 142 -19.66 -0.83 1.14
N LEU A 143 -19.19 -0.99 2.38
CA LEU A 143 -20.05 -0.97 3.57
C LEU A 143 -20.76 0.39 3.76
N ALA A 144 -20.05 1.50 3.53
CA ALA A 144 -20.62 2.84 3.63
C ALA A 144 -21.73 3.05 2.59
N VAL A 145 -21.51 2.61 1.35
CA VAL A 145 -22.48 2.66 0.26
C VAL A 145 -23.71 1.81 0.59
N TYR A 146 -23.52 0.57 1.07
CA TYR A 146 -24.65 -0.28 1.48
C TYR A 146 -25.50 0.37 2.57
N ARG A 147 -24.88 0.99 3.58
CA ARG A 147 -25.58 1.68 4.67
C ARG A 147 -26.34 2.92 4.16
N ALA A 148 -25.68 3.72 3.32
CA ALA A 148 -26.21 4.97 2.80
C ALA A 148 -27.25 4.80 1.68
N ALA A 149 -27.22 3.70 0.93
CA ALA A 149 -28.14 3.46 -0.18
C ALA A 149 -29.61 3.45 0.27
N SER A 150 -29.88 2.83 1.43
CA SER A 150 -31.24 2.76 2.00
C SER A 150 -31.84 4.14 2.28
N THR A 151 -31.06 5.06 2.85
CA THR A 151 -31.53 6.42 3.19
C THR A 151 -31.67 7.32 1.95
N ALA A 152 -30.96 7.00 0.88
CA ALA A 152 -31.03 7.70 -0.39
C ALA A 152 -32.02 7.08 -1.41
N ASN A 153 -32.77 6.05 -1.04
CA ASN A 153 -33.64 5.27 -1.94
C ASN A 153 -32.88 4.76 -3.19
N ALA A 154 -31.63 4.33 -3.01
CA ALA A 154 -30.77 3.83 -4.06
C ALA A 154 -30.58 2.31 -3.96
N ASP A 155 -30.30 1.67 -5.09
CA ASP A 155 -29.92 0.26 -5.14
C ASP A 155 -28.41 0.13 -4.91
N ALA A 156 -28.02 -0.39 -3.75
CA ALA A 156 -26.63 -0.57 -3.38
C ALA A 156 -25.87 -1.48 -4.36
N THR A 157 -26.52 -2.53 -4.88
CA THR A 157 -25.88 -3.48 -5.79
C THR A 157 -25.59 -2.85 -7.15
N ALA A 158 -26.55 -2.09 -7.68
CA ALA A 158 -26.38 -1.35 -8.93
C ALA A 158 -25.36 -0.21 -8.79
N LEU A 159 -25.26 0.42 -7.62
CA LEU A 159 -24.25 1.44 -7.34
C LEU A 159 -22.83 0.84 -7.35
N LEU A 160 -22.64 -0.31 -6.69
CA LEU A 160 -21.32 -0.95 -6.59
C LEU A 160 -20.86 -1.58 -7.90
N ASP A 161 -21.78 -1.90 -8.82
CA ASP A 161 -21.48 -2.32 -10.19
C ASP A 161 -21.14 -1.13 -11.12
N SER A 162 -21.47 0.09 -10.71
CA SER A 162 -21.29 1.29 -11.55
C SER A 162 -19.88 1.88 -11.45
N ASN A 163 -19.06 1.65 -12.47
CA ASN A 163 -17.73 2.27 -12.60
C ASN A 163 -17.76 3.81 -12.49
N SER A 164 -18.78 4.46 -13.03
CA SER A 164 -18.92 5.92 -12.95
C SER A 164 -19.16 6.40 -11.52
N PHE A 165 -19.90 5.64 -10.70
CA PHE A 165 -20.10 5.97 -9.30
C PHE A 165 -18.85 5.66 -8.47
N LEU A 166 -18.22 4.51 -8.70
CA LEU A 166 -16.96 4.16 -8.03
C LEU A 166 -15.87 5.21 -8.26
N ALA A 167 -15.82 5.82 -9.45
CA ALA A 167 -14.91 6.90 -9.76
C ALA A 167 -15.18 8.18 -8.93
N THR A 168 -16.44 8.51 -8.64
CA THR A 168 -16.77 9.71 -7.85
C THR A 168 -16.51 9.51 -6.36
N VAL A 169 -16.70 8.30 -5.84
CA VAL A 169 -16.44 8.00 -4.42
C VAL A 169 -14.98 7.64 -4.13
N ARG A 170 -14.15 7.46 -5.17
CA ARG A 170 -12.73 7.07 -5.02
C ARG A 170 -11.93 8.02 -4.16
N ASP A 171 -12.27 9.30 -4.15
CA ASP A 171 -11.54 10.33 -3.41
C ASP A 171 -12.31 10.81 -2.16
N ILE A 172 -13.46 10.19 -1.86
CA ILE A 172 -14.26 10.44 -0.67
C ILE A 172 -13.75 9.58 0.51
N ASP A 173 -13.80 10.13 1.71
CA ASP A 173 -13.57 9.39 2.95
C ASP A 173 -14.76 8.46 3.24
N PRO A 174 -14.57 7.13 3.34
CA PRO A 174 -15.67 6.20 3.61
C PRO A 174 -16.34 6.41 4.98
N THR A 175 -15.74 7.17 5.89
CA THR A 175 -16.33 7.53 7.18
C THR A 175 -17.21 8.79 7.12
N ASP A 176 -17.09 9.59 6.06
CA ASP A 176 -17.94 10.75 5.81
C ASP A 176 -19.26 10.31 5.17
N SER A 177 -20.22 9.94 6.03
CA SER A 177 -21.53 9.49 5.59
C SER A 177 -22.30 10.55 4.79
N GLU A 178 -22.07 11.84 5.07
CA GLU A 178 -22.80 12.92 4.39
C GLU A 178 -22.31 13.05 2.94
N ALA A 179 -20.99 13.03 2.73
CA ALA A 179 -20.40 13.05 1.40
C ALA A 179 -20.82 11.83 0.56
N ILE A 180 -20.85 10.63 1.16
CA ILE A 180 -21.30 9.41 0.47
C ILE A 180 -22.78 9.52 0.08
N VAL A 181 -23.66 9.98 0.98
CA VAL A 181 -25.08 10.18 0.65
C VAL A 181 -25.27 11.22 -0.46
N ALA A 182 -24.50 12.31 -0.44
CA ALA A 182 -24.55 13.34 -1.48
C ALA A 182 -24.11 12.77 -2.85
N ALA A 183 -23.04 11.96 -2.87
CA ALA A 183 -22.58 11.28 -4.08
C ALA A 183 -23.65 10.32 -4.63
N ILE A 184 -24.30 9.53 -3.76
CA ILE A 184 -25.39 8.62 -4.15
C ILE A 184 -26.59 9.38 -4.73
N LYS A 185 -27.01 10.48 -4.08
CA LYS A 185 -28.10 11.33 -4.58
C LYS A 185 -27.80 11.92 -5.95
N THR A 186 -26.54 12.31 -6.17
CA THR A 186 -26.07 12.81 -7.46
C THR A 186 -26.12 11.70 -8.52
N ALA A 187 -25.55 10.53 -8.21
CA ALA A 187 -25.54 9.39 -9.11
C ALA A 187 -26.94 8.91 -9.51
N THR A 188 -27.87 8.83 -8.56
CA THR A 188 -29.28 8.45 -8.80
C THR A 188 -30.10 9.52 -9.51
N SER A 189 -29.66 10.78 -9.48
CA SER A 189 -30.25 11.87 -10.26
C SER A 189 -29.75 11.84 -11.71
N THR A 190 -28.46 11.58 -11.92
CA THR A 190 -27.87 11.43 -13.25
C THR A 190 -28.31 10.14 -13.94
N ASN A 191 -28.39 9.03 -13.20
CA ASN A 191 -28.81 7.74 -13.70
C ASN A 191 -29.94 7.16 -12.82
N PRO A 192 -31.20 7.37 -13.20
CA PRO A 192 -32.36 6.86 -12.46
C PRO A 192 -32.40 5.33 -12.30
N ARG A 193 -31.66 4.57 -13.12
CA ARG A 193 -31.59 3.10 -12.99
C ARG A 193 -30.88 2.64 -11.71
N LEU A 194 -30.15 3.54 -11.05
CA LEU A 194 -29.47 3.27 -9.78
C LEU A 194 -30.40 3.45 -8.56
N ARG A 195 -31.66 3.85 -8.78
CA ARG A 195 -32.65 3.98 -7.71
C ARG A 195 -33.12 2.60 -7.27
N ALA A 196 -33.44 2.46 -5.99
CA ALA A 196 -34.01 1.23 -5.46
C ALA A 196 -35.35 0.96 -6.15
N THR A 197 -35.46 -0.21 -6.77
CA THR A 197 -36.76 -0.67 -7.27
C THR A 197 -37.46 -1.32 -6.09
N GLN A 198 -38.59 -0.76 -5.65
CA GLN A 198 -39.40 -1.42 -4.64
C GLN A 198 -39.83 -2.77 -5.19
N ALA A 199 -39.45 -3.86 -4.52
CA ALA A 199 -40.02 -5.16 -4.80
C ALA A 199 -41.53 -5.03 -4.57
N VAL A 200 -42.31 -5.03 -5.65
CA VAL A 200 -43.76 -5.22 -5.57
C VAL A 200 -43.92 -6.56 -4.88
N GLY A 201 -44.40 -6.55 -3.64
CA GLY A 201 -44.55 -7.75 -2.84
C GLY A 201 -45.23 -8.81 -3.70
N ALA A 202 -44.57 -9.94 -3.91
CA ALA A 202 -45.24 -11.09 -4.45
C ALA A 202 -46.30 -11.47 -3.41
N SER A 203 -47.56 -11.09 -3.66
CA SER A 203 -48.71 -11.59 -2.94
C SER A 203 -48.84 -13.09 -3.25
N SER A 204 -48.01 -13.92 -2.63
CA SER A 204 -48.12 -15.38 -2.63
C SER A 204 -48.62 -15.91 -1.29
N VAL A 205 -49.25 -15.05 -0.48
CA VAL A 205 -50.26 -15.53 0.46
C VAL A 205 -51.52 -15.67 -0.36
N ASP A 206 -51.93 -16.92 -0.53
CA ASP A 206 -53.27 -17.35 -0.92
C ASP A 206 -54.26 -16.70 0.05
N HIS A 207 -54.60 -15.43 -0.19
CA HIS A 207 -55.68 -14.76 0.51
C HIS A 207 -56.95 -15.36 -0.07
N ALA A 208 -57.45 -16.42 0.58
CA ALA A 208 -58.85 -16.82 0.46
C ALA A 208 -59.69 -15.53 0.56
N GLY A 209 -60.33 -15.19 -0.57
CA GLY A 209 -60.79 -13.84 -0.90
C GLY A 209 -61.43 -13.06 0.25
N GLY A 210 -60.75 -12.00 0.68
CA GLY A 210 -61.31 -10.97 1.54
C GLY A 210 -62.17 -10.00 0.73
N THR A 211 -63.49 -10.16 0.87
CA THR A 211 -64.55 -9.14 0.80
C THR A 211 -64.30 -7.89 -0.08
N GLY A 212 -64.14 -8.07 -1.39
CA GLY A 212 -64.41 -7.01 -2.36
C GLY A 212 -65.84 -7.16 -2.88
N GLU A 213 -66.74 -6.24 -2.52
CA GLU A 213 -68.04 -5.80 -3.11
C GLU A 213 -68.99 -6.78 -3.85
N GLY A 214 -68.71 -8.09 -3.87
CA GLY A 214 -69.48 -9.13 -4.55
C GLY A 214 -69.55 -10.45 -3.78
N ALA A 215 -68.94 -10.52 -2.59
CA ALA A 215 -68.99 -11.69 -1.73
C ALA A 215 -70.45 -12.00 -1.34
N ILE A 216 -70.86 -13.26 -1.51
CA ILE A 216 -72.16 -13.74 -1.05
C ILE A 216 -72.06 -13.88 0.48
N THR A 217 -72.54 -12.89 1.20
CA THR A 217 -72.66 -12.93 2.67
C THR A 217 -73.75 -13.90 3.10
N ALA A 218 -73.77 -14.30 4.37
CA ALA A 218 -74.83 -15.16 4.93
C ALA A 218 -76.23 -14.54 4.75
N GLU A 219 -76.34 -13.22 4.88
CA GLU A 219 -77.58 -12.47 4.67
C GLU A 219 -78.03 -12.50 3.21
N LYS A 220 -77.10 -12.27 2.28
CA LYS A 220 -77.37 -12.35 0.83
C LYS A 220 -77.72 -13.79 0.41
N PHE A 221 -77.06 -14.78 1.01
CA PHE A 221 -77.41 -16.18 0.82
C PHE A 221 -78.82 -16.48 1.34
N ALA A 222 -79.21 -15.99 2.50
CA ALA A 222 -80.57 -16.19 3.01
C ALA A 222 -81.63 -15.61 2.04
N ALA A 223 -81.38 -14.42 1.49
CA ALA A 223 -82.24 -13.73 0.54
C ALA A 223 -82.24 -14.31 -0.89
N MET A 224 -81.29 -15.20 -1.25
CA MET A 224 -81.24 -15.84 -2.56
C MET A 224 -82.40 -16.82 -2.78
N THR A 225 -82.85 -16.91 -4.04
CA THR A 225 -83.87 -17.88 -4.44
C THR A 225 -83.32 -19.31 -4.30
N PRO A 226 -84.19 -20.33 -4.15
CA PRO A 226 -83.75 -21.73 -4.15
C PRO A 226 -82.97 -22.14 -5.41
N ALA A 227 -83.28 -21.54 -6.56
CA ALA A 227 -82.56 -21.77 -7.81
C ALA A 227 -81.12 -21.25 -7.74
N ASP A 228 -80.92 -20.04 -7.23
CA ASP A 228 -79.59 -19.43 -7.09
C ASP A 228 -78.74 -20.16 -6.04
N LYS A 229 -79.36 -20.65 -4.97
CA LYS A 229 -78.70 -21.50 -3.96
C LYS A 229 -78.21 -22.82 -4.55
N ASN A 230 -79.00 -23.44 -5.42
CA ASN A 230 -78.61 -24.67 -6.12
C ASN A 230 -77.50 -24.42 -7.15
N ASP A 231 -77.53 -23.29 -7.85
CA ASP A 231 -76.45 -22.89 -8.75
C ASP A 231 -75.15 -22.63 -7.98
N LEU A 232 -75.23 -21.98 -6.81
CA LEU A 232 -74.10 -21.78 -5.90
C LEU A 232 -73.53 -23.11 -5.40
N PHE A 233 -74.38 -24.09 -5.06
CA PHE A 233 -73.93 -25.43 -4.66
C PHE A 233 -73.15 -26.15 -5.78
N ARG A 234 -73.56 -26.00 -7.04
CA ARG A 234 -72.88 -26.63 -8.19
C ARG A 234 -71.56 -25.93 -8.53
N LYS A 235 -71.55 -24.60 -8.52
CA LYS A 235 -70.38 -23.80 -8.92
C LYS A 235 -69.33 -23.68 -7.81
N ASN A 236 -69.78 -23.50 -6.56
CA ASN A 236 -68.93 -23.26 -5.39
C ASN A 236 -69.44 -24.06 -4.16
N PRO A 237 -69.27 -25.39 -4.15
CA PRO A 237 -69.76 -26.25 -3.07
C PRO A 237 -69.14 -25.93 -1.70
N THR A 238 -67.91 -25.41 -1.68
CA THR A 238 -67.20 -25.00 -0.46
C THR A 238 -67.83 -23.77 0.18
N LEU A 239 -68.13 -22.73 -0.60
CA LEU A 239 -68.81 -21.53 -0.13
C LEU A 239 -70.23 -21.84 0.36
N TYR A 240 -70.95 -22.73 -0.33
CA TYR A 240 -72.26 -23.19 0.11
C TYR A 240 -72.20 -23.87 1.49
N ARG A 241 -71.21 -24.73 1.74
CA ARG A 241 -70.99 -25.38 3.05
C ARG A 241 -70.66 -24.38 4.15
N GLN A 242 -69.77 -23.43 3.87
CA GLN A 242 -69.43 -22.35 4.81
C GLN A 242 -70.65 -21.51 5.19
N LEU A 243 -71.51 -21.18 4.22
CA LEU A 243 -72.73 -20.39 4.46
C LEU A 243 -73.87 -21.17 5.11
N THR A 244 -73.86 -22.50 5.00
CA THR A 244 -74.87 -23.38 5.62
C THR A 244 -74.41 -24.01 6.94
N GLY A 245 -73.16 -23.79 7.34
CA GLY A 245 -72.59 -24.30 8.59
C GLY A 245 -72.48 -25.82 8.65
N ARG A 246 -72.31 -26.49 7.50
CA ARG A 246 -72.22 -27.97 7.39
C ARG A 246 -70.90 -28.43 6.81
#